data_AF-A0A1T4TWA8-F1
#
_entry.id   AF-A0A1T4TWA8-F1
#
_cell.length_a   1.000
_cell.length_b   1.000
_cell.length_c   1.000
_cell.angle_alpha   90.00
_cell.angle_beta   90.00
_cell.angle_gamma   90.00
#
_symmetry.space_group_name_H-M   'P 1'
#
loop_
_entity.id
_entity.type
_entity.pdbx_description
1 polymer ?
#
loop_
_entity_poly.entity_id
_entity_poly.type
_entity_poly.pdbx_seq_one_letter_code
_entity_poly.pdbx_strand_id
1 'polypeptide(L)'
;MNADANALGSNPNQDYLATVIAHEIGHTIGFRHTDYFNRSFSCGWSSNPNEGDAGVGAIPINGTPTAEDPNSWMLACIGSGVNRPFNPNDVTALRFMYGRGPGTNPIPDGTYKVTNLSSGKVLDIYGASTADYAGAVQWDWHNGANQQWTFTYLHNGYYRITSVNSGKVLDVNGNSQADGTQAIQYSWHEGYNQQWQLNQNTDGTYSIQNRNSGKVLDVWAASSDNGANVVQYTSHGGNNQRWYIQPI
;
A
#
# COMPACT_ATOMS: atom_id res chain seq x y z
N MET A 1 -6.38 27.91 5.93
CA MET A 1 -7.69 28.22 5.35
C MET A 1 -7.86 29.73 5.35
N ASN A 2 -7.37 30.37 4.30
CA ASN A 2 -7.62 31.80 4.04
C ASN A 2 -8.59 31.91 2.85
N ALA A 3 -9.80 31.38 3.03
CA ALA A 3 -10.86 31.59 2.04
C ALA A 3 -11.51 32.96 2.29
N ASP A 4 -11.51 33.84 1.30
CA ASP A 4 -12.20 35.13 1.38
C ASP A 4 -13.71 34.89 1.45
N ALA A 5 -14.34 35.33 2.53
CA ALA A 5 -15.79 35.19 2.74
C ALA A 5 -16.61 35.87 1.61
N ASN A 6 -16.07 36.92 0.98
CA ASN A 6 -16.70 37.58 -0.16
C ASN A 6 -16.60 36.74 -1.44
N ALA A 7 -15.60 35.86 -1.58
CA ALA A 7 -15.46 34.96 -2.71
C ALA A 7 -16.42 33.74 -2.62
N LEU A 8 -16.78 33.31 -1.40
CA LEU A 8 -17.76 32.25 -1.17
C LEU A 8 -19.21 32.73 -1.30
N GLY A 9 -19.47 34.03 -1.09
CA GLY A 9 -20.80 34.61 -1.14
C GLY A 9 -21.72 34.13 0.00
N SER A 10 -23.01 34.50 -0.06
CA SER A 10 -23.97 34.22 1.00
C SER A 10 -24.61 32.82 0.94
N ASN A 11 -24.46 32.10 -0.17
CA ASN A 11 -25.00 30.75 -0.38
C ASN A 11 -24.16 30.00 -1.43
N PRO A 12 -22.90 29.61 -1.10
CA PRO A 12 -22.05 28.92 -2.05
C PRO A 12 -22.68 27.58 -2.47
N ASN A 13 -22.57 27.26 -3.76
CA ASN A 13 -22.89 25.93 -4.28
C ASN A 13 -22.06 24.87 -3.51
N GLN A 14 -22.68 23.75 -3.11
CA GLN A 14 -22.02 22.68 -2.35
C GLN A 14 -20.80 22.11 -3.07
N ASP A 15 -20.86 21.93 -4.38
CA ASP A 15 -19.75 21.42 -5.20
C ASP A 15 -18.60 22.42 -5.28
N TYR A 16 -18.93 23.71 -5.35
CA TYR A 16 -17.95 24.79 -5.33
C TYR A 16 -17.24 24.84 -3.98
N LEU A 17 -18.00 24.81 -2.88
CA LEU A 17 -17.44 24.79 -1.53
C LEU A 17 -16.59 23.54 -1.28
N ALA A 18 -17.06 22.36 -1.70
CA ALA A 18 -16.31 21.11 -1.57
C ALA A 18 -14.97 21.19 -2.32
N THR A 19 -14.96 21.79 -3.52
CA THR A 19 -13.73 21.97 -4.29
C THR A 19 -12.76 22.94 -3.60
N VAL A 20 -13.25 24.05 -3.05
CA VAL A 20 -12.43 25.01 -2.30
C VAL A 20 -11.85 24.38 -1.02
N ILE A 21 -12.65 23.62 -0.28
CA ILE A 21 -12.17 22.92 0.92
C ILE A 21 -11.11 21.90 0.55
N ALA A 22 -11.33 21.11 -0.51
CA ALA A 22 -10.34 20.18 -1.02
C ALA A 22 -9.04 20.93 -1.30
N HIS A 23 -9.08 21.98 -2.14
CA HIS A 23 -7.97 22.88 -2.49
C HIS A 23 -7.15 23.35 -1.29
N GLU A 24 -7.81 23.89 -0.27
CA GLU A 24 -7.13 24.37 0.93
C GLU A 24 -6.44 23.24 1.70
N ILE A 25 -7.07 22.06 1.78
CA ILE A 25 -6.45 20.86 2.37
C ILE A 25 -5.17 20.50 1.60
N GLY A 26 -5.15 20.64 0.27
CA GLY A 26 -3.96 20.43 -0.58
C GLY A 26 -2.75 21.21 -0.14
N HIS A 27 -2.93 22.50 0.10
CA HIS A 27 -1.85 23.32 0.63
C HIS A 27 -1.38 22.85 2.01
N THR A 28 -2.27 22.36 2.87
CA THR A 28 -1.88 21.82 4.19
C THR A 28 -1.05 20.53 4.09
N ILE A 29 -1.24 19.78 3.00
CA ILE A 29 -0.49 18.56 2.71
C ILE A 29 0.60 18.79 1.65
N GLY A 30 1.08 20.02 1.50
CA GLY A 30 2.25 20.34 0.69
C GLY A 30 2.05 20.25 -0.81
N PHE A 31 0.81 20.16 -1.30
CA PHE A 31 0.53 20.33 -2.72
C PHE A 31 0.64 21.81 -3.10
N ARG A 32 1.33 22.03 -4.21
CA ARG A 32 1.39 23.32 -4.91
C ARG A 32 0.40 23.30 -6.07
N HIS A 33 0.07 24.48 -6.58
CA HIS A 33 -0.76 24.60 -7.76
C HIS A 33 -0.18 23.86 -8.97
N THR A 34 -1.01 23.14 -9.74
CA THR A 34 -0.56 22.45 -10.97
C THR A 34 -0.24 23.41 -12.11
N ASP A 35 -0.76 24.64 -12.03
CA ASP A 35 -0.49 25.74 -12.96
C ASP A 35 0.46 26.79 -12.34
N TYR A 36 1.32 26.39 -11.39
CA TYR A 36 2.26 27.30 -10.70
C TYR A 36 3.14 28.11 -11.66
N PHE A 37 3.49 27.54 -12.80
CA PHE A 37 4.35 28.14 -13.82
C PHE A 37 3.59 29.07 -14.78
N ASN A 38 2.27 28.93 -14.87
CA ASN A 38 1.41 29.75 -15.72
C ASN A 38 -0.04 29.80 -15.22
N ARG A 39 -0.33 30.74 -14.31
CA ARG A 39 -1.68 30.94 -13.77
C ARG A 39 -2.71 31.41 -14.80
N SER A 40 -2.29 31.91 -15.97
CA SER A 40 -3.24 32.26 -17.03
C SER A 40 -4.02 31.04 -17.54
N PHE A 41 -3.49 29.83 -17.33
CA PHE A 41 -4.14 28.58 -17.67
C PHE A 41 -5.49 28.40 -16.97
N SER A 42 -5.57 28.61 -15.65
CA SER A 42 -6.82 28.47 -14.91
C SER A 42 -7.55 29.79 -14.67
N CYS A 43 -6.83 30.91 -14.55
CA CYS A 43 -7.38 32.21 -14.16
C CYS A 43 -7.73 33.12 -15.34
N GLY A 44 -7.26 32.83 -16.57
CA GLY A 44 -7.60 33.59 -17.77
C GLY A 44 -7.02 35.01 -17.89
N TRP A 45 -6.29 35.52 -16.88
CA TRP A 45 -5.71 36.88 -16.87
C TRP A 45 -4.23 36.87 -16.49
N SER A 46 -3.43 37.74 -17.12
CA SER A 46 -1.96 37.69 -17.19
C SER A 46 -1.19 38.52 -16.14
N SER A 47 -1.87 39.12 -15.16
CA SER A 47 -1.22 40.10 -14.27
C SER A 47 -0.32 39.51 -13.17
N ASN A 48 -0.32 38.18 -12.99
CA ASN A 48 0.70 37.49 -12.20
C ASN A 48 0.87 36.03 -12.67
N PRO A 49 1.74 35.76 -13.66
CA PRO A 49 1.79 34.48 -14.35
C PRO A 49 2.32 33.33 -13.47
N ASN A 50 2.93 33.62 -12.33
CA ASN A 50 3.58 32.65 -11.44
C ASN A 50 3.27 32.99 -9.97
N GLU A 51 3.22 31.97 -9.12
CA GLU A 51 3.16 32.08 -7.64
C GLU A 51 4.46 32.61 -7.00
N GLY A 52 5.20 33.48 -7.70
CA GLY A 52 6.50 34.00 -7.27
C GLY A 52 7.65 33.11 -7.71
N ASP A 53 8.48 33.63 -8.60
CA ASP A 53 9.76 33.04 -8.99
C ASP A 53 10.82 33.36 -7.93
N ALA A 54 10.70 32.79 -6.74
CA ALA A 54 11.80 32.82 -5.76
C ALA A 54 12.98 31.92 -6.19
N GLY A 55 13.05 31.49 -7.46
CA GLY A 55 14.01 30.51 -7.98
C GLY A 55 13.75 29.07 -7.51
N VAL A 56 12.67 28.83 -6.76
CA VAL A 56 12.29 27.51 -6.25
C VAL A 56 11.11 26.97 -7.08
N GLY A 57 11.42 26.11 -8.03
CA GLY A 57 10.43 25.36 -8.81
C GLY A 57 9.60 24.40 -7.95
N ALA A 58 8.64 23.70 -8.55
CA ALA A 58 8.02 22.55 -7.89
C ALA A 58 8.94 21.33 -7.99
N ILE A 59 9.03 20.52 -6.93
CA ILE A 59 9.63 19.19 -7.04
C ILE A 59 8.61 18.31 -7.76
N PRO A 60 8.91 17.78 -8.96
CA PRO A 60 7.97 16.94 -9.68
C PRO A 60 7.70 15.66 -8.89
N ILE A 61 6.42 15.33 -8.74
CA ILE A 61 5.99 14.08 -8.13
C ILE A 61 6.07 12.99 -9.20
N ASN A 62 6.79 11.91 -8.91
CA ASN A 62 6.99 10.87 -9.91
C ASN A 62 5.67 10.17 -10.23
N GLY A 63 5.32 10.07 -11.52
CA GLY A 63 4.06 9.49 -11.98
C GLY A 63 2.92 10.49 -12.20
N THR A 64 3.12 11.78 -11.91
CA THR A 64 2.21 12.85 -12.33
C THR A 64 2.76 13.62 -13.53
N PRO A 65 1.91 14.30 -14.32
CA PRO A 65 2.37 15.20 -15.36
C PRO A 65 3.30 16.29 -14.80
N THR A 66 4.28 16.70 -15.59
CA THR A 66 5.11 17.90 -15.33
C THR A 66 4.54 19.16 -15.97
N ALA A 67 3.52 18.99 -16.81
CA ALA A 67 2.72 20.06 -17.41
C ALA A 67 1.41 20.27 -16.63
N GLU A 68 0.63 21.25 -17.06
CA GLU A 68 -0.68 21.60 -16.48
C GLU A 68 -1.65 20.41 -16.52
N ASP A 69 -2.41 20.24 -15.44
CA ASP A 69 -3.51 19.28 -15.34
C ASP A 69 -4.86 20.04 -15.37
N PRO A 70 -5.61 20.02 -16.48
CA PRO A 70 -6.88 20.73 -16.63
C PRO A 70 -7.95 20.35 -15.61
N ASN A 71 -7.83 19.16 -15.02
CA ASN A 71 -8.81 18.59 -14.11
C ASN A 71 -8.31 18.50 -12.67
N SER A 72 -7.13 19.01 -12.35
CA SER A 72 -6.65 18.97 -10.96
C SER A 72 -7.45 19.93 -10.09
N TRP A 73 -7.74 19.50 -8.87
CA TRP A 73 -8.32 20.35 -7.83
C TRP A 73 -7.29 21.36 -7.29
N MET A 74 -6.00 21.18 -7.61
CA MET A 74 -4.90 22.11 -7.30
C MET A 74 -4.69 23.17 -8.39
N LEU A 75 -5.68 23.50 -9.23
CA LEU A 75 -5.59 24.68 -10.09
C LEU A 75 -5.79 25.96 -9.26
N ALA A 76 -4.99 27.00 -9.52
CA ALA A 76 -5.03 28.25 -8.77
C ALA A 76 -6.40 28.95 -8.82
N CYS A 77 -7.13 28.81 -9.94
CA CYS A 77 -8.48 29.34 -10.08
C CYS A 77 -9.51 28.24 -10.38
N ILE A 78 -10.67 28.41 -9.77
CA ILE A 78 -11.86 27.61 -10.01
C ILE A 78 -12.91 28.46 -10.73
N GLY A 79 -13.41 27.95 -11.85
CA GLY A 79 -14.54 28.57 -12.55
C GLY A 79 -15.81 28.49 -11.71
N SER A 80 -16.72 29.45 -11.89
CA SER A 80 -18.01 29.45 -11.19
C SER A 80 -18.80 28.16 -11.48
N GLY A 81 -19.27 27.47 -10.44
CA GLY A 81 -20.10 26.26 -10.57
C GLY A 81 -19.34 24.99 -10.98
N VAL A 82 -18.00 24.99 -10.93
CA VAL A 82 -17.19 23.82 -11.25
C VAL A 82 -17.04 22.92 -10.02
N ASN A 83 -17.22 21.62 -10.22
CA ASN A 83 -16.89 20.56 -9.26
C ASN A 83 -15.59 19.87 -9.69
N ARG A 84 -14.55 19.87 -8.86
CA ARG A 84 -13.29 19.14 -9.15
C ARG A 84 -13.04 18.08 -8.07
N PRO A 85 -13.57 16.86 -8.23
CA PRO A 85 -13.16 15.74 -7.39
C PRO A 85 -11.70 15.34 -7.72
N PHE A 86 -11.09 14.56 -6.84
CA PHE A 86 -9.78 13.95 -7.10
C PHE A 86 -9.76 13.23 -8.45
N ASN A 87 -8.74 13.54 -9.25
CA ASN A 87 -8.45 12.83 -10.48
C ASN A 87 -7.33 11.77 -10.25
N PRO A 88 -7.04 10.90 -11.24
CA PRO A 88 -5.99 9.89 -11.11
C PRO A 88 -4.58 10.42 -10.80
N ASN A 89 -4.22 11.63 -11.27
CA ASN A 89 -2.94 12.27 -10.98
C ASN A 89 -2.88 12.71 -9.52
N ASP A 90 -3.98 13.26 -8.99
CA ASP A 90 -4.05 13.67 -7.59
C ASP A 90 -3.94 12.46 -6.64
N VAL A 91 -4.59 11.35 -7.00
CA VAL A 91 -4.44 10.07 -6.29
C VAL A 91 -3.00 9.58 -6.36
N THR A 92 -2.34 9.70 -7.52
CA THR A 92 -0.93 9.33 -7.70
C THR A 92 -0.02 10.21 -6.85
N ALA A 93 -0.26 11.52 -6.79
CA ALA A 93 0.47 12.47 -5.96
C ALA A 93 0.35 12.13 -4.46
N LEU A 94 -0.89 11.88 -4.00
CA LEU A 94 -1.16 11.49 -2.61
C LEU A 94 -0.46 10.18 -2.26
N ARG A 95 -0.53 9.18 -3.14
CA ARG A 95 0.17 7.90 -2.96
C ARG A 95 1.69 8.06 -2.97
N PHE A 96 2.24 8.99 -3.75
CA PHE A 96 3.68 9.22 -3.77
C PHE A 96 4.17 9.95 -2.51
N MET A 97 3.50 11.03 -2.11
CA MET A 97 3.92 11.85 -0.96
C MET A 97 3.59 11.22 0.39
N TYR A 98 2.46 10.53 0.48
CA TYR A 98 1.92 9.98 1.73
C TYR A 98 1.75 8.47 1.71
N GLY A 99 1.70 7.85 0.53
CA GLY A 99 1.60 6.41 0.38
C GLY A 99 2.94 5.68 0.44
N ARG A 100 3.98 6.26 1.06
CA ARG A 100 5.30 5.63 1.19
C ARG A 100 5.88 5.67 2.60
N GLY A 101 5.24 4.94 3.51
CA GLY A 101 5.93 4.22 4.57
C GLY A 101 5.99 2.73 4.22
N PRO A 102 6.91 1.93 4.77
CA PRO A 102 6.73 0.48 4.69
C PRO A 102 5.34 0.12 5.26
N GLY A 103 4.49 -0.53 4.44
CA GLY A 103 3.09 -0.88 4.78
C GLY A 103 1.95 0.08 4.36
N THR A 104 2.18 1.09 3.51
CA THR A 104 1.17 2.15 3.21
C THR A 104 0.37 2.00 1.91
N ASN A 105 0.46 0.86 1.22
CA ASN A 105 -0.57 0.46 0.27
C ASN A 105 -1.13 -0.89 0.71
N PRO A 106 -1.91 -0.90 1.81
CA PRO A 106 -2.51 -2.12 2.29
C PRO A 106 -3.30 -2.75 1.13
N ILE A 107 -3.03 -4.02 0.83
CA ILE A 107 -3.99 -4.79 0.04
C ILE A 107 -5.33 -4.77 0.80
N PRO A 108 -6.48 -4.69 0.10
CA PRO A 108 -7.77 -4.75 0.75
C PRO A 108 -7.88 -5.97 1.68
N ASP A 109 -8.70 -5.86 2.73
CA ASP A 109 -9.06 -7.05 3.50
C ASP A 109 -9.77 -8.04 2.58
N GLY A 110 -9.42 -9.32 2.69
CA GLY A 110 -9.94 -10.33 1.78
C GLY A 110 -9.13 -11.62 1.81
N THR A 111 -9.54 -12.55 0.96
CA THR A 111 -8.87 -13.84 0.81
C THR A 111 -7.99 -13.85 -0.42
N TYR A 112 -6.79 -14.36 -0.25
CA TYR A 112 -5.73 -14.32 -1.25
C TYR A 112 -5.04 -15.68 -1.39
N LYS A 113 -4.48 -15.90 -2.57
CA LYS A 113 -3.42 -16.87 -2.85
C LYS A 113 -2.08 -16.16 -2.76
N VAL A 114 -1.11 -16.78 -2.09
CA VAL A 114 0.24 -16.24 -1.90
C VAL A 114 1.23 -17.11 -2.66
N THR A 115 1.78 -16.63 -3.78
CA THR A 115 2.62 -17.41 -4.71
C THR A 115 4.07 -16.96 -4.66
N ASN A 116 5.00 -17.87 -4.45
CA ASN A 116 6.43 -17.59 -4.45
C ASN A 116 6.94 -17.26 -5.86
N LEU A 117 7.74 -16.21 -6.00
CA LEU A 117 8.29 -15.79 -7.29
C LEU A 117 9.28 -16.81 -7.87
N SER A 118 10.05 -17.51 -7.03
CA SER A 118 11.08 -18.45 -7.47
C SER A 118 10.50 -19.73 -8.06
N SER A 119 9.52 -20.32 -7.38
CA SER A 119 9.00 -21.67 -7.70
C SER A 119 7.64 -21.66 -8.41
N GLY A 120 6.89 -20.56 -8.34
CA GLY A 120 5.49 -20.51 -8.77
C GLY A 120 4.52 -21.28 -7.86
N LYS A 121 5.00 -21.86 -6.76
CA LYS A 121 4.20 -22.59 -5.76
C LYS A 121 3.61 -21.64 -4.73
N VAL A 122 2.63 -22.10 -3.97
CA VAL A 122 1.85 -21.29 -3.03
C VAL A 122 2.17 -21.61 -1.58
N LEU A 123 1.99 -20.63 -0.70
CA LEU A 123 2.02 -20.81 0.74
C LEU A 123 0.88 -21.76 1.17
N ASP A 124 1.23 -22.83 1.88
CA ASP A 124 0.37 -23.95 2.22
C ASP A 124 0.62 -24.38 3.68
N ILE A 125 -0.42 -24.85 4.38
CA ILE A 125 -0.24 -25.60 5.64
C ILE A 125 -0.17 -27.11 5.36
N TYR A 126 0.98 -27.70 5.71
CA TYR A 126 1.30 -29.09 5.40
C TYR A 126 0.20 -30.05 5.83
N GLY A 127 -0.21 -30.91 4.89
CA GLY A 127 -1.24 -31.93 5.11
C GLY A 127 -2.64 -31.37 5.38
N ALA A 128 -2.90 -30.09 5.07
CA ALA A 128 -4.14 -29.39 5.40
C ALA A 128 -4.52 -29.49 6.90
N SER A 129 -3.50 -29.61 7.77
CA SER A 129 -3.70 -29.74 9.19
C SER A 129 -4.42 -28.52 9.76
N THR A 130 -5.24 -28.74 10.78
CA THR A 130 -5.88 -27.68 11.58
C THR A 130 -5.27 -27.56 12.96
N ALA A 131 -4.24 -28.35 13.29
CA ALA A 131 -3.57 -28.31 14.59
C ALA A 131 -2.62 -27.11 14.70
N ASP A 132 -2.42 -26.64 15.94
CA ASP A 132 -1.31 -25.75 16.26
C ASP A 132 0.03 -26.40 15.90
N TYR A 133 1.03 -25.58 15.58
CA TYR A 133 2.38 -26.00 15.18
C TYR A 133 2.46 -26.75 13.84
N ALA A 134 1.37 -26.86 13.08
CA ALA A 134 1.45 -27.35 11.72
C ALA A 134 2.29 -26.39 10.86
N GLY A 135 3.28 -26.95 10.16
CA GLY A 135 4.26 -26.19 9.40
C GLY A 135 3.68 -25.55 8.14
N ALA A 136 4.08 -24.30 7.90
CA ALA A 136 3.91 -23.67 6.60
C ALA A 136 4.97 -24.21 5.63
N VAL A 137 4.52 -24.57 4.45
CA VAL A 137 5.33 -25.09 3.34
C VAL A 137 4.93 -24.39 2.05
N GLN A 138 5.65 -24.64 0.96
CA GLN A 138 5.12 -24.38 -0.37
C GLN A 138 4.53 -25.64 -0.99
N TRP A 139 3.50 -25.47 -1.82
CA TRP A 139 2.93 -26.57 -2.61
C TRP A 139 2.39 -26.08 -3.95
N ASP A 140 2.17 -26.99 -4.89
CA ASP A 140 1.41 -26.68 -6.10
C ASP A 140 -0.01 -26.25 -5.76
N TRP A 141 -0.49 -25.20 -6.42
CA TRP A 141 -1.84 -24.71 -6.24
C TRP A 141 -2.87 -25.76 -6.69
N HIS A 142 -3.71 -26.19 -5.76
CA HIS A 142 -4.82 -27.11 -6.00
C HIS A 142 -6.15 -26.58 -5.44
N ASN A 143 -6.21 -25.26 -5.20
CA ASN A 143 -7.40 -24.57 -4.69
C ASN A 143 -7.89 -25.09 -3.33
N GLY A 144 -7.02 -25.72 -2.53
CA GLY A 144 -7.35 -26.19 -1.20
C GLY A 144 -7.47 -25.04 -0.20
N ALA A 145 -8.36 -25.15 0.79
CA ALA A 145 -8.54 -24.10 1.80
C ALA A 145 -7.25 -23.83 2.61
N ASN A 146 -6.34 -24.82 2.72
CA ASN A 146 -5.03 -24.71 3.38
C ASN A 146 -4.03 -23.87 2.58
N GLN A 147 -4.36 -23.48 1.35
CA GLN A 147 -3.58 -22.62 0.45
C GLN A 147 -4.16 -21.20 0.34
N GLN A 148 -5.30 -20.96 0.99
CA GLN A 148 -6.02 -19.70 0.96
C GLN A 148 -5.82 -18.98 2.27
N TRP A 149 -5.54 -17.67 2.18
CA TRP A 149 -5.15 -16.86 3.33
C TRP A 149 -5.99 -15.59 3.37
N THR A 150 -6.71 -15.38 4.47
CA THR A 150 -7.42 -14.13 4.75
C THR A 150 -6.46 -13.13 5.37
N PHE A 151 -6.25 -12.01 4.69
CA PHE A 151 -5.49 -10.87 5.18
C PHE A 151 -6.47 -9.91 5.87
N THR A 152 -6.21 -9.60 7.13
CA THR A 152 -6.95 -8.58 7.91
C THR A 152 -5.98 -7.49 8.34
N TYR A 153 -6.19 -6.26 7.89
CA TYR A 153 -5.38 -5.13 8.27
C TYR A 153 -5.63 -4.73 9.73
N LEU A 154 -4.56 -4.60 10.51
CA LEU A 154 -4.62 -4.26 11.94
C LEU A 154 -4.64 -2.74 12.20
N HIS A 155 -4.79 -1.93 11.13
CA HIS A 155 -4.83 -0.46 11.18
C HIS A 155 -3.58 0.22 11.76
N ASN A 156 -2.45 -0.49 11.81
CA ASN A 156 -1.19 -0.01 12.37
C ASN A 156 0.04 -0.37 11.49
N GLY A 157 -0.17 -0.61 10.20
CA GLY A 157 0.88 -1.02 9.25
C GLY A 157 1.14 -2.52 9.18
N TYR A 158 0.42 -3.33 9.97
CA TYR A 158 0.57 -4.78 10.02
C TYR A 158 -0.73 -5.51 9.68
N TYR A 159 -0.59 -6.79 9.34
CA TYR A 159 -1.66 -7.71 9.01
C TYR A 159 -1.65 -8.91 9.95
N ARG A 160 -2.85 -9.40 10.22
CA ARG A 160 -3.09 -10.79 10.58
C ARG A 160 -3.33 -11.58 9.31
N ILE A 161 -2.59 -12.67 9.11
CA ILE A 161 -2.71 -13.56 7.95
C ILE A 161 -3.29 -14.88 8.45
N THR A 162 -4.54 -15.19 8.10
CA THR A 162 -5.31 -16.30 8.67
C THR A 162 -5.52 -17.39 7.62
N SER A 163 -5.22 -18.65 7.95
CA SER A 163 -5.53 -19.77 7.08
C SER A 163 -7.05 -19.96 7.01
N VAL A 164 -7.61 -19.99 5.80
CA VAL A 164 -9.04 -20.22 5.58
C VAL A 164 -9.48 -21.60 6.07
N ASN A 165 -8.59 -22.60 5.99
CA ASN A 165 -8.87 -23.97 6.42
C ASN A 165 -9.09 -24.11 7.93
N SER A 166 -8.24 -23.48 8.74
CA SER A 166 -8.16 -23.75 10.18
C SER A 166 -8.64 -22.58 11.05
N GLY A 167 -8.73 -21.37 10.49
CA GLY A 167 -8.94 -20.14 11.26
C GLY A 167 -7.73 -19.71 12.12
N LYS A 168 -6.61 -20.44 12.04
CA LYS A 168 -5.35 -20.10 12.72
C LYS A 168 -4.51 -19.16 11.87
N VAL A 169 -3.55 -18.50 12.50
CA VAL A 169 -2.74 -17.45 11.85
C VAL A 169 -1.34 -17.93 11.51
N LEU A 170 -0.75 -17.33 10.48
CA LEU A 170 0.67 -17.48 10.18
C LEU A 170 1.52 -16.91 11.33
N ASP A 171 2.41 -17.73 11.86
CA ASP A 171 3.16 -17.50 13.08
C ASP A 171 4.62 -17.93 12.91
N VAL A 172 5.56 -17.15 13.45
CA VAL A 172 6.96 -17.57 13.61
C VAL A 172 7.14 -18.34 14.92
N ASN A 173 7.45 -19.63 14.81
CA ASN A 173 7.49 -20.55 15.95
C ASN A 173 8.35 -20.03 17.12
N GLY A 174 7.75 -20.06 18.32
CA GLY A 174 8.43 -19.72 19.57
C GLY A 174 8.85 -18.26 19.71
N ASN A 175 8.26 -17.34 18.93
CA ASN A 175 8.65 -15.92 18.88
C ASN A 175 10.15 -15.72 18.58
N SER A 176 10.76 -16.71 17.91
CA SER A 176 12.18 -16.69 17.58
C SER A 176 12.51 -15.53 16.64
N GLN A 177 13.74 -15.03 16.73
CA GLN A 177 14.31 -14.08 15.77
C GLN A 177 15.43 -14.70 14.94
N ALA A 178 15.68 -16.01 15.05
CA ALA A 178 16.75 -16.69 14.33
C ALA A 178 16.36 -16.98 12.87
N ASP A 179 17.33 -16.83 11.98
CA ASP A 179 17.23 -17.27 10.59
C ASP A 179 16.93 -18.77 10.49
N GLY A 180 16.07 -19.14 9.55
CA GLY A 180 15.67 -20.53 9.34
C GLY A 180 14.62 -21.04 10.33
N THR A 181 14.11 -20.21 11.24
CA THR A 181 12.97 -20.61 12.08
C THR A 181 11.75 -20.83 11.19
N GLN A 182 11.13 -22.01 11.30
CA GLN A 182 9.93 -22.37 10.56
C GLN A 182 8.75 -21.46 10.88
N ALA A 183 8.04 -21.04 9.84
CA ALA A 183 6.70 -20.49 9.97
C ALA A 183 5.70 -21.63 10.15
N ILE A 184 4.75 -21.46 11.06
CA ILE A 184 3.71 -22.42 11.41
C ILE A 184 2.35 -21.73 11.36
N GLN A 185 1.28 -22.49 11.55
CA GLN A 185 0.03 -21.92 12.03
C GLN A 185 -0.11 -22.05 13.56
N TYR A 186 -0.71 -21.05 14.18
CA TYR A 186 -1.03 -21.08 15.60
C TYR A 186 -2.29 -20.27 15.91
N SER A 187 -2.89 -20.54 17.06
CA SER A 187 -4.01 -19.75 17.58
C SER A 187 -3.63 -18.27 17.75
N TRP A 188 -4.49 -17.36 17.31
CA TRP A 188 -4.25 -15.92 17.40
C TRP A 188 -4.18 -15.47 18.86
N HIS A 189 -3.09 -14.81 19.23
CA HIS A 189 -2.85 -14.26 20.57
C HIS A 189 -2.23 -12.86 20.51
N GLU A 190 -2.35 -12.17 19.38
CA GLU A 190 -1.88 -10.80 19.16
C GLU A 190 -0.36 -10.59 19.30
N GLY A 191 0.42 -11.68 19.38
CA GLY A 191 1.87 -11.60 19.50
C GLY A 191 2.51 -11.01 18.24
N TYR A 192 3.65 -10.33 18.40
CA TYR A 192 4.36 -9.72 17.27
C TYR A 192 4.90 -10.76 16.27
N ASN A 193 5.10 -12.02 16.68
CA ASN A 193 5.42 -13.14 15.80
C ASN A 193 4.26 -13.53 14.87
N GLN A 194 3.04 -13.05 15.11
CA GLN A 194 1.84 -13.30 14.30
C GLN A 194 1.43 -12.09 13.43
N GLN A 195 2.20 -11.01 13.49
CA GLN A 195 1.90 -9.76 12.80
C GLN A 195 2.88 -9.51 11.66
N TRP A 196 2.35 -9.21 10.49
CA TRP A 196 3.13 -9.18 9.26
C TRP A 196 2.99 -7.84 8.54
N GLN A 197 4.12 -7.23 8.19
CA GLN A 197 4.17 -6.05 7.32
C GLN A 197 4.34 -6.50 5.87
N LEU A 198 3.61 -5.86 4.96
CA LEU A 198 3.73 -6.11 3.52
C LEU A 198 4.57 -5.00 2.89
N ASN A 199 5.76 -5.36 2.42
CA ASN A 199 6.68 -4.45 1.74
C ASN A 199 6.64 -4.72 0.24
N GLN A 200 5.99 -3.84 -0.53
CA GLN A 200 5.88 -3.99 -1.98
C GLN A 200 7.22 -3.69 -2.66
N ASN A 201 7.65 -4.62 -3.51
CA ASN A 201 8.83 -4.50 -4.37
C ASN A 201 8.48 -3.75 -5.67
N THR A 202 9.50 -3.25 -6.38
CA THR A 202 9.34 -2.51 -7.64
C THR A 202 8.72 -3.34 -8.78
N ASP A 203 8.79 -4.66 -8.69
CA ASP A 203 8.22 -5.60 -9.67
C ASP A 203 6.77 -6.02 -9.33
N GLY A 204 6.16 -5.41 -8.31
CA GLY A 204 4.80 -5.70 -7.87
C GLY A 204 4.67 -6.91 -6.94
N THR A 205 5.76 -7.65 -6.68
CA THR A 205 5.77 -8.67 -5.61
C THR A 205 5.84 -8.03 -4.22
N TYR A 206 5.67 -8.84 -3.18
CA TYR A 206 5.77 -8.42 -1.79
C TYR A 206 6.83 -9.23 -1.06
N SER A 207 7.55 -8.57 -0.16
CA SER A 207 8.24 -9.21 0.94
C SER A 207 7.35 -9.16 2.17
N ILE A 208 7.02 -10.33 2.73
CA ILE A 208 6.14 -10.48 3.89
C ILE A 208 7.02 -10.51 5.15
N GLN A 209 7.09 -9.41 5.87
CA GLN A 209 8.04 -9.20 6.97
C GLN A 209 7.38 -9.39 8.33
N ASN A 210 7.99 -10.19 9.20
CA ASN A 210 7.50 -10.40 10.55
C ASN A 210 7.79 -9.18 11.45
N ARG A 211 6.80 -8.74 12.22
CA ARG A 211 6.92 -7.59 13.13
C ARG A 211 7.94 -7.82 14.25
N ASN A 212 7.99 -9.03 14.81
CA ASN A 212 8.86 -9.33 15.96
C ASN A 212 10.36 -9.35 15.58
N SER A 213 10.71 -9.85 14.40
CA SER A 213 12.11 -10.09 14.02
C SER A 213 12.64 -9.15 12.93
N GLY A 214 11.76 -8.47 12.19
CA GLY A 214 12.13 -7.73 10.98
C GLY A 214 12.60 -8.62 9.82
N LYS A 215 12.47 -9.94 9.92
CA LYS A 215 12.84 -10.91 8.88
C LYS A 215 11.66 -11.20 7.97
N VAL A 216 11.95 -11.73 6.78
CA VAL A 216 10.93 -11.97 5.74
C VAL A 216 10.64 -13.45 5.59
N LEU A 217 9.42 -13.75 5.12
CA LEU A 217 8.98 -15.09 4.75
C LEU A 217 9.81 -15.59 3.55
N ASP A 218 10.45 -16.75 3.71
CA ASP A 218 11.46 -17.29 2.81
C ASP A 218 11.20 -18.80 2.57
N VAL A 219 11.23 -19.24 1.31
CA VAL A 219 11.26 -20.69 1.01
C VAL A 219 12.68 -21.21 1.21
N TRP A 220 12.84 -22.12 2.18
CA TRP A 220 14.15 -22.60 2.60
C TRP A 220 14.99 -23.12 1.43
N ALA A 221 16.24 -22.68 1.39
CA ALA A 221 17.23 -23.01 0.36
C ALA A 221 16.74 -22.76 -1.09
N ALA A 222 15.74 -21.88 -1.27
CA ALA A 222 15.11 -21.62 -2.56
C ALA A 222 14.62 -22.88 -3.29
N SER A 223 14.24 -23.93 -2.55
CA SER A 223 13.75 -25.18 -3.14
C SER A 223 12.51 -24.93 -4.01
N SER A 224 12.34 -25.74 -5.05
CA SER A 224 11.16 -25.77 -5.91
C SER A 224 10.22 -26.94 -5.59
N ASP A 225 10.50 -27.71 -4.54
CA ASP A 225 9.77 -28.95 -4.23
C ASP A 225 8.49 -28.67 -3.44
N ASN A 226 7.50 -29.54 -3.63
CA ASN A 226 6.32 -29.59 -2.77
C ASN A 226 6.73 -30.02 -1.36
N GLY A 227 6.22 -29.31 -0.35
CA GLY A 227 6.55 -29.56 1.04
C GLY A 227 7.85 -28.89 1.50
N ALA A 228 8.51 -28.10 0.65
CA ALA A 228 9.65 -27.30 1.11
C ALA A 228 9.20 -26.30 2.19
N ASN A 229 9.94 -26.25 3.30
CA ASN A 229 9.59 -25.43 4.44
C ASN A 229 9.62 -23.95 4.10
N VAL A 230 8.62 -23.23 4.61
CA VAL A 230 8.62 -21.78 4.67
C VAL A 230 9.13 -21.35 6.04
N VAL A 231 10.12 -20.48 6.06
CA VAL A 231 10.81 -20.00 7.25
C VAL A 231 10.80 -18.48 7.30
N GLN A 232 11.26 -17.90 8.41
CA GLN A 232 11.76 -16.53 8.39
C GLN A 232 13.26 -16.52 8.06
N TYR A 233 13.71 -15.50 7.32
CA TYR A 233 15.13 -15.28 7.07
C TYR A 233 15.44 -13.78 6.88
N THR A 234 16.67 -13.40 7.17
CA THR A 234 17.20 -12.06 6.87
C THR A 234 16.96 -11.71 5.40
N SER A 235 16.41 -10.52 5.15
CA SER A 235 16.12 -10.08 3.78
C SER A 235 17.40 -9.95 2.97
N HIS A 236 17.52 -10.74 1.91
CA HIS A 236 18.62 -10.72 0.94
C HIS A 236 18.15 -10.39 -0.48
N GLY A 237 16.84 -10.26 -0.70
CA GLY A 237 16.25 -9.84 -1.98
C GLY A 237 16.11 -10.96 -3.00
N GLY A 238 16.44 -12.21 -2.63
CA GLY A 238 16.26 -13.38 -3.49
C GLY A 238 14.80 -13.66 -3.82
N ASN A 239 14.57 -14.33 -4.96
CA ASN A 239 13.22 -14.63 -5.45
C ASN A 239 12.43 -15.55 -4.51
N ASN A 240 13.11 -16.36 -3.70
CA ASN A 240 12.50 -17.20 -2.67
C ASN A 240 11.91 -16.40 -1.49
N GLN A 241 12.19 -15.09 -1.40
CA GLN A 241 11.64 -14.14 -0.40
C GLN A 241 10.58 -13.20 -0.98
N ARG A 242 10.18 -13.42 -2.24
CA ARG A 242 9.29 -12.54 -2.99
C ARG A 242 8.01 -13.29 -3.34
N TRP A 243 6.87 -12.65 -3.07
CA TRP A 243 5.57 -13.29 -3.14
C TRP A 243 4.58 -12.45 -3.92
N TYR A 244 3.89 -13.03 -4.89
CA TYR A 244 2.66 -12.45 -5.42
C TYR A 244 1.53 -12.70 -4.43
N ILE A 245 0.73 -11.67 -4.17
CA ILE A 245 -0.48 -11.78 -3.36
C ILE A 245 -1.66 -11.46 -4.27
N GLN A 246 -2.44 -12.48 -4.61
CA GLN A 246 -3.49 -12.40 -5.64
C GLN A 246 -4.86 -12.73 -5.03
N PRO A 247 -5.89 -11.90 -5.24
CA PRO A 247 -7.24 -12.20 -4.74
C PRO A 247 -7.76 -13.49 -5.40
N ILE A 248 -8.61 -14.23 -4.68
CA ILE A 248 -9.26 -15.45 -5.17
C ILE A 248 -10.78 -15.32 -5.20
#